data_AF-A0A1G9THE2-F1
#
_entry.id   AF-A0A1G9THE2-F1
#
_cell.length_a   1.000
_cell.length_b   1.000
_cell.length_c   1.000
_cell.angle_alpha   90.00
_cell.angle_beta   90.00
_cell.angle_gamma   90.00
#
_symmetry.space_group_name_H-M   'P 1'
#
loop_
_entity.id
_entity.type
_entity.pdbx_description
1 polymer ?
#
loop_
_entity_poly.entity_id
_entity_poly.type
_entity_poly.pdbx_seq_one_letter_code
_entity_poly.pdbx_strand_id
1 'polypeptide(L)'
;MTSDFQVYQELERITIQPSLTRTNVGHSVYIDQLLYMVQVQGGRFSIDTTLLREGTHQLQIISFELPTGIPVASAAWDFQIGQQDSRARDFQPGDILVASDNLDEIKTGYVGHSALVVDKENVIESPGLHPAIRKAPIQQFLTKHPVHGHFRPKSSEAGRAAAKFAEGYLSEFKEKGQQAPVFSFNLSSSLDDPWEYIYCSKLIWLSYYYGADYKLENDFLWFSPEDLYNNLKENGEFTTVYQHPDVKFILNT
;
A
#
# COMPACT_ATOMS: atom_id res chain seq x y z
N MET A 1 -34.53 17.23 5.54
CA MET A 1 -34.46 17.49 4.09
C MET A 1 -33.82 16.27 3.47
N THR A 2 -34.53 15.56 2.60
CA THR A 2 -33.97 14.43 1.83
C THR A 2 -33.07 14.98 0.74
N SER A 3 -31.81 14.54 0.69
CA SER A 3 -30.87 14.94 -0.37
C SER A 3 -31.39 14.47 -1.73
N ASP A 4 -31.40 15.36 -2.74
CA ASP A 4 -31.82 15.03 -4.11
C ASP A 4 -30.86 14.07 -4.83
N PHE A 5 -29.74 13.74 -4.19
CA PHE A 5 -28.73 12.81 -4.70
C PHE A 5 -28.15 11.96 -3.58
N GLN A 6 -27.82 10.72 -3.91
CA GLN A 6 -26.93 9.87 -3.13
C GLN A 6 -25.58 9.78 -3.87
N VAL A 7 -24.49 10.05 -3.16
CA VAL A 7 -23.13 10.00 -3.69
C VAL A 7 -22.36 8.94 -2.90
N TYR A 8 -21.78 7.99 -3.61
CA TYR A 8 -20.95 6.93 -3.05
C TYR A 8 -19.56 7.06 -3.64
N GLN A 9 -18.56 7.24 -2.78
CA GLN A 9 -17.17 7.29 -3.20
C GLN A 9 -16.52 5.91 -3.03
N GLU A 10 -15.96 5.40 -4.12
CA GLU A 10 -15.03 4.27 -4.19
C GLU A 10 -13.64 4.83 -4.53
N LEU A 11 -12.62 3.98 -4.48
CA LEU A 11 -11.22 4.39 -4.66
C LEU A 11 -10.96 5.16 -5.97
N GLU A 12 -11.47 4.62 -7.08
CA GLU A 12 -11.22 5.12 -8.44
C GLU A 12 -12.50 5.66 -9.08
N ARG A 13 -13.56 5.80 -8.29
CA ARG A 13 -14.89 6.05 -8.83
C ARG A 13 -15.78 6.80 -7.85
N ILE A 14 -16.51 7.78 -8.36
CA ILE A 14 -17.67 8.34 -7.67
C ILE A 14 -18.92 7.85 -8.36
N THR A 15 -19.83 7.23 -7.62
CA THR A 15 -21.16 6.87 -8.09
C THR A 15 -22.18 7.88 -7.59
N ILE A 16 -23.01 8.38 -8.50
CA ILE A 16 -24.09 9.32 -8.23
C ILE A 16 -25.41 8.66 -8.59
N GLN A 17 -26.37 8.74 -7.66
CA GLN A 17 -27.74 8.29 -7.85
C GLN A 17 -28.70 9.44 -7.53
N PRO A 18 -29.26 10.10 -8.56
CA PRO A 18 -30.29 11.12 -8.38
C PRO A 18 -31.59 10.50 -7.85
N SER A 19 -32.22 11.19 -6.92
CA SER A 19 -33.57 10.88 -6.42
C SER A 19 -34.65 11.28 -7.45
N LEU A 20 -34.33 12.22 -8.34
CA LEU A 20 -35.20 12.72 -9.41
C LEU A 20 -35.01 11.91 -10.69
N THR A 21 -35.72 10.79 -10.83
CA THR A 21 -35.63 9.92 -12.03
C THR A 21 -36.61 10.32 -13.14
N ARG A 22 -36.91 11.62 -13.30
CA ARG A 22 -37.86 12.11 -14.31
C ARG A 22 -37.20 12.12 -15.69
N THR A 23 -37.93 11.75 -16.74
CA THR A 23 -37.42 11.64 -18.11
C THR A 23 -37.05 12.98 -18.77
N ASN A 24 -37.45 14.08 -18.15
CA ASN A 24 -37.26 15.46 -18.61
C ASN A 24 -36.24 16.25 -17.77
N VAL A 25 -35.38 15.57 -16.99
CA VAL A 25 -34.33 16.18 -16.19
C VAL A 25 -32.97 15.67 -16.64
N GLY A 26 -32.03 16.58 -16.89
CA GLY A 26 -30.62 16.30 -17.08
C GLY A 26 -29.79 16.70 -15.85
N HIS A 27 -28.55 16.22 -15.77
CA HIS A 27 -27.61 16.51 -14.69
C HIS A 27 -26.26 16.95 -15.26
N SER A 28 -25.77 18.09 -14.82
CA SER A 28 -24.38 18.52 -15.06
C SER A 28 -23.56 18.26 -13.80
N VAL A 29 -22.39 17.66 -13.97
CA VAL A 29 -21.48 17.38 -12.87
C VAL A 29 -20.18 18.14 -13.08
N TYR A 30 -19.75 18.82 -12.03
CA TYR A 30 -18.54 19.61 -11.99
C TYR A 30 -17.61 19.06 -10.93
N ILE A 31 -16.31 19.06 -11.22
CA ILE A 31 -15.24 18.79 -10.25
C ILE A 31 -14.33 20.02 -10.28
N ASP A 32 -14.12 20.64 -9.12
CA ASP A 32 -13.35 21.89 -8.97
C ASP A 32 -13.78 22.98 -9.96
N GLN A 33 -15.11 23.15 -10.09
CA GLN A 33 -15.76 24.10 -11.00
C GLN A 33 -15.59 23.80 -12.50
N LEU A 34 -14.91 22.71 -12.87
CA LEU A 34 -14.78 22.25 -14.25
C LEU A 34 -15.89 21.26 -14.60
N LEU A 35 -16.59 21.50 -15.71
CA LEU A 35 -17.62 20.58 -16.20
C LEU A 35 -16.98 19.24 -16.58
N TYR A 36 -17.35 18.20 -15.86
CA TYR A 36 -16.81 16.86 -16.07
C TYR A 36 -17.74 16.01 -16.94
N MET A 37 -19.06 16.05 -16.69
CA MET A 37 -20.02 15.34 -17.53
C MET A 37 -21.39 16.01 -17.55
N VAL A 38 -22.17 15.68 -18.59
CA VAL A 38 -23.61 15.96 -18.66
C VAL A 38 -24.34 14.64 -18.90
N GLN A 39 -25.20 14.25 -17.96
CA GLN A 39 -26.04 13.06 -18.04
C GLN A 39 -27.48 13.47 -18.36
N VAL A 40 -27.99 13.05 -19.52
CA VAL A 40 -29.32 13.46 -20.00
C VAL A 40 -30.41 12.44 -19.64
N GLN A 41 -30.05 11.19 -19.38
CA GLN A 41 -30.99 10.10 -19.00
C GLN A 41 -30.32 9.06 -18.10
N GLY A 42 -31.08 8.43 -17.20
CA GLY A 42 -30.62 7.32 -16.35
C GLY A 42 -30.64 7.66 -14.85
N GLY A 43 -30.75 6.63 -14.00
CA GLY A 43 -30.92 6.80 -12.55
C GLY A 43 -29.65 6.64 -11.72
N ARG A 44 -28.54 6.18 -12.32
CA ARG A 44 -27.25 6.02 -11.66
C ARG A 44 -26.14 6.17 -12.69
N PHE A 45 -25.12 6.94 -12.37
CA PHE A 45 -23.95 7.13 -13.21
C PHE A 45 -22.68 7.23 -12.37
N SER A 46 -21.54 7.05 -13.01
CA SER A 46 -20.25 6.98 -12.34
C SER A 46 -19.20 7.83 -13.05
N ILE A 47 -18.34 8.43 -12.25
CA ILE A 47 -17.20 9.25 -12.68
C ILE A 47 -15.93 8.49 -12.32
N ASP A 48 -15.02 8.35 -13.28
CA ASP A 48 -13.67 7.83 -13.07
C ASP A 48 -12.80 8.93 -12.44
N THR A 49 -12.20 8.63 -11.29
CA THR A 49 -11.37 9.59 -10.55
C THR A 49 -9.87 9.33 -10.67
N THR A 50 -9.45 8.34 -11.47
CA THR A 50 -8.03 7.95 -11.62
C THR A 50 -7.14 9.05 -12.20
N LEU A 51 -7.72 9.97 -12.97
CA LEU A 51 -7.00 11.09 -13.60
C LEU A 51 -6.95 12.36 -12.74
N LEU A 52 -7.62 12.37 -11.59
CA LEU A 52 -7.58 13.50 -10.67
C LEU A 52 -6.26 13.49 -9.88
N ARG A 53 -5.77 14.68 -9.54
CA ARG A 53 -4.59 14.81 -8.68
C ARG A 53 -4.94 14.35 -7.26
N GLU A 54 -3.94 13.98 -6.47
CA GLU A 54 -4.17 13.75 -5.05
C GLU A 54 -4.58 15.04 -4.34
N GLY A 55 -5.51 14.92 -3.38
CA GLY A 55 -5.97 16.03 -2.56
C GLY A 55 -7.49 16.10 -2.40
N THR A 56 -7.92 17.24 -1.87
CA THR A 56 -9.35 17.56 -1.68
C THR A 56 -9.92 18.17 -2.95
N HIS A 57 -11.03 17.61 -3.40
CA HIS A 57 -11.76 18.08 -4.57
C HIS A 57 -13.20 18.40 -4.21
N GLN A 58 -13.79 19.33 -4.94
CA GLN A 58 -15.20 19.69 -4.80
C GLN A 58 -16.02 19.13 -5.95
N LEU A 59 -16.95 18.24 -5.63
CA LEU A 59 -17.99 17.75 -6.53
C LEU A 59 -19.22 18.67 -6.44
N GLN A 60 -19.71 19.14 -7.58
CA GLN A 60 -20.99 19.84 -7.67
C GLN A 60 -21.89 19.20 -8.72
N ILE A 61 -23.15 18.98 -8.37
CA ILE A 61 -24.14 18.40 -9.28
C ILE A 61 -25.29 19.40 -9.41
N ILE A 62 -25.69 19.69 -10.65
CA ILE A 62 -26.81 20.58 -10.97
C ILE A 62 -27.77 19.81 -11.87
N SER A 63 -29.00 19.63 -11.40
CA SER A 63 -30.09 19.09 -12.22
C SER A 63 -30.81 20.23 -12.92
N PHE A 64 -31.18 20.05 -14.19
CA PHE A 64 -31.91 21.02 -14.98
C PHE A 64 -33.02 20.38 -15.80
N GLU A 65 -34.10 21.13 -16.04
CA GLU A 65 -35.18 20.70 -16.92
C GLU A 65 -34.75 20.78 -18.40
N LEU A 66 -34.86 19.69 -19.15
CA LEU A 66 -34.33 19.59 -20.53
C LEU A 66 -34.94 20.62 -21.50
N PRO A 67 -36.26 20.89 -21.50
CA PRO A 67 -36.84 21.92 -22.36
C PRO A 67 -36.35 23.35 -22.11
N THR A 68 -36.03 23.70 -20.87
CA THR A 68 -35.85 25.10 -20.44
C THR A 68 -34.45 25.42 -19.95
N GLY A 69 -33.65 24.42 -19.59
CA GLY A 69 -32.36 24.58 -18.93
C GLY A 69 -32.45 25.10 -17.50
N ILE A 70 -33.66 25.24 -16.95
CA ILE A 70 -33.87 25.80 -15.61
C ILE A 70 -33.34 24.82 -14.56
N PRO A 71 -32.46 25.25 -13.64
CA PRO A 71 -32.01 24.41 -12.54
C PRO A 71 -33.17 24.03 -11.62
N VAL A 72 -33.29 22.74 -11.30
CA VAL A 72 -34.36 22.19 -10.45
C VAL A 72 -33.83 21.59 -9.14
N ALA A 73 -32.53 21.25 -9.09
CA ALA A 73 -31.86 20.80 -7.87
C ALA A 73 -30.35 21.04 -7.99
N SER A 74 -29.68 21.22 -6.86
CA SER A 74 -28.22 21.29 -6.83
C SER A 74 -27.68 20.79 -5.50
N ALA A 75 -26.51 20.17 -5.53
CA ALA A 75 -25.81 19.78 -4.31
C ALA A 75 -24.29 19.74 -4.55
N ALA A 76 -23.54 19.83 -3.46
CA ALA A 76 -22.09 19.83 -3.46
C ALA A 76 -21.53 18.93 -2.35
N TRP A 77 -20.38 18.32 -2.63
CA TRP A 77 -19.66 17.44 -1.72
C TRP A 77 -18.17 17.67 -1.87
N ASP A 78 -17.45 17.60 -0.76
CA ASP A 78 -15.99 17.48 -0.79
C ASP A 78 -15.63 15.99 -0.78
N PHE A 79 -14.65 15.60 -1.59
CA PHE A 79 -14.11 14.25 -1.64
C PHE A 79 -12.58 14.28 -1.69
N GLN A 80 -11.95 13.22 -1.20
CA GLN A 80 -10.49 13.10 -1.20
C GLN A 80 -10.03 12.08 -2.24
N ILE A 81 -9.06 12.45 -3.07
CA ILE A 81 -8.32 11.52 -3.93
C ILE A 81 -6.96 11.25 -3.27
N GLY A 82 -6.59 9.98 -3.17
CA GLY A 82 -5.33 9.56 -2.53
C GLY A 82 -5.42 9.30 -1.01
N GLN A 83 -6.58 9.45 -0.37
CA GLN A 83 -6.80 8.99 1.00
C GLN A 83 -7.68 7.74 1.04
N GLN A 84 -7.06 6.57 0.84
CA GLN A 84 -7.66 5.33 1.37
C GLN A 84 -7.65 5.38 2.89
N ASP A 85 -8.83 5.14 3.47
CA ASP A 85 -9.07 4.64 4.82
C ASP A 85 -7.83 4.65 5.72
N SER A 86 -7.61 5.78 6.39
CA SER A 86 -6.97 5.69 7.69
C SER A 86 -7.97 5.07 8.68
N ARG A 87 -8.14 3.73 8.61
CA ARG A 87 -7.96 3.03 9.88
C ARG A 87 -6.64 3.56 10.40
N ALA A 88 -6.61 4.12 11.61
CA ALA A 88 -5.34 4.53 12.21
C ALA A 88 -4.37 3.36 11.97
N ARG A 89 -3.38 3.56 11.07
CA ARG A 89 -2.44 2.50 10.68
C ARG A 89 -1.63 2.26 11.94
N ASP A 90 -2.10 1.34 12.75
CA ASP A 90 -1.36 0.92 13.91
C ASP A 90 -0.25 0.01 13.41
N PHE A 91 0.94 0.20 13.94
CA PHE A 91 2.10 -0.61 13.63
C PHE A 91 2.35 -1.51 14.82
N GLN A 92 2.44 -2.81 14.55
CA GLN A 92 2.70 -3.82 15.57
C GLN A 92 4.01 -4.55 15.26
N PRO A 93 4.79 -4.93 16.30
CA PRO A 93 5.98 -5.73 16.11
C PRO A 93 5.67 -7.00 15.30
N GLY A 94 6.45 -7.21 14.23
CA GLY A 94 6.29 -8.31 13.30
C GLY A 94 5.50 -7.94 12.04
N ASP A 95 4.81 -6.80 11.99
CA ASP A 95 4.22 -6.35 10.73
C ASP A 95 5.32 -6.23 9.65
N ILE A 96 4.96 -6.56 8.41
CA ILE A 96 5.87 -6.53 7.27
C ILE A 96 5.36 -5.49 6.29
N LEU A 97 6.24 -4.57 5.91
CA LEU A 97 6.01 -3.60 4.85
C LEU A 97 6.74 -4.07 3.60
N VAL A 98 6.05 -4.16 2.47
CA VAL A 98 6.61 -4.62 1.20
C VAL A 98 6.21 -3.63 0.10
N ALA A 99 7.20 -3.01 -0.51
CA ALA A 99 7.03 -1.99 -1.53
C ALA A 99 7.38 -2.54 -2.92
N SER A 100 6.58 -2.18 -3.92
CA SER A 100 6.86 -2.48 -5.33
C SER A 100 7.42 -1.27 -6.09
N ASP A 101 7.42 -0.09 -5.48
CA ASP A 101 8.06 1.10 -6.06
C ASP A 101 9.59 1.08 -5.90
N ASN A 102 10.23 1.85 -6.77
CA ASN A 102 11.67 2.02 -6.77
C ASN A 102 12.01 3.50 -6.96
N LEU A 103 13.18 3.92 -6.47
CA LEU A 103 13.69 5.28 -6.71
C LEU A 103 14.01 5.53 -8.19
N ASP A 104 14.17 4.46 -8.97
CA ASP A 104 14.27 4.46 -10.42
C ASP A 104 12.92 3.98 -11.00
N GLU A 105 12.06 4.92 -11.39
CA GLU A 105 10.68 4.64 -11.83
C GLU A 105 10.59 3.56 -12.93
N ILE A 106 11.64 3.41 -13.74
CA ILE A 106 11.76 2.41 -14.82
C ILE A 106 11.81 0.96 -14.28
N LYS A 107 12.17 0.77 -13.01
CA LYS A 107 12.30 -0.55 -12.34
C LYS A 107 11.18 -0.85 -11.35
N THR A 108 10.19 0.04 -11.24
CA THR A 108 8.97 -0.19 -10.46
C THR A 108 8.32 -1.50 -10.87
N GLY A 109 8.00 -2.36 -9.90
CA GLY A 109 7.43 -3.69 -10.10
C GLY A 109 8.44 -4.79 -10.43
N TYR A 110 9.67 -4.47 -10.86
CA TYR A 110 10.75 -5.45 -11.09
C TYR A 110 11.68 -5.63 -9.89
N VAL A 111 11.83 -4.58 -9.07
CA VAL A 111 12.66 -4.59 -7.88
C VAL A 111 11.94 -3.82 -6.79
N GLY A 112 11.64 -4.48 -5.67
CA GLY A 112 10.96 -3.87 -4.53
C GLY A 112 11.88 -3.66 -3.32
N HIS A 113 11.26 -3.28 -2.20
CA HIS A 113 11.91 -3.19 -0.90
C HIS A 113 11.02 -3.78 0.19
N SER A 114 11.62 -4.20 1.30
CA SER A 114 10.87 -4.69 2.45
C SER A 114 11.52 -4.31 3.78
N ALA A 115 10.68 -4.17 4.79
CA ALA A 115 11.07 -3.80 6.13
C ALA A 115 10.20 -4.49 7.18
N LEU A 116 10.80 -4.84 8.32
CA LEU A 116 10.10 -5.44 9.46
C LEU A 116 9.80 -4.37 10.49
N VAL A 117 8.55 -4.19 10.86
CA VAL A 117 8.15 -3.34 11.99
C VAL A 117 8.60 -4.01 13.28
N VAL A 118 9.36 -3.27 14.11
CA VAL A 118 9.87 -3.79 15.40
C VAL A 118 9.18 -3.16 16.61
N ASP A 119 8.61 -1.97 16.42
CA ASP A 119 7.81 -1.27 17.41
C ASP A 119 6.83 -0.31 16.70
N LYS A 120 6.13 0.55 17.46
CA LYS A 120 5.10 1.45 16.90
C LYS A 120 5.66 2.54 15.97
N GLU A 121 6.96 2.79 16.01
CA GLU A 121 7.59 3.94 15.36
C GLU A 121 8.70 3.53 14.38
N ASN A 122 9.23 2.31 14.51
CA ASN A 122 10.43 1.89 13.80
C ASN A 122 10.28 0.59 13.03
N VAL A 123 11.04 0.52 11.94
CA VAL A 123 11.33 -0.70 11.20
C VAL A 123 12.81 -1.06 11.32
N ILE A 124 13.13 -2.33 11.12
CA ILE A 124 14.46 -2.80 10.75
C ILE A 124 14.43 -3.24 9.28
N GLU A 125 15.42 -2.79 8.53
CA GLU A 125 15.53 -3.02 7.10
C GLU A 125 16.98 -3.20 6.66
N SER A 126 17.16 -3.82 5.49
CA SER A 126 18.43 -3.81 4.75
C SER A 126 18.29 -2.88 3.54
N PRO A 127 18.80 -1.64 3.59
CA PRO A 127 18.43 -0.56 2.66
C PRO A 127 19.16 -0.57 1.31
N GLY A 128 19.92 -1.63 0.99
CA GLY A 128 20.66 -1.73 -0.27
C GLY A 128 22.01 -1.00 -0.30
N LEU A 129 22.44 -0.42 0.82
CA LEU A 129 23.66 0.38 0.96
C LEU A 129 24.31 0.11 2.32
N HIS A 130 25.42 0.80 2.62
CA HIS A 130 25.99 0.80 3.97
C HIS A 130 25.23 1.77 4.91
N PRO A 131 24.93 1.39 6.16
CA PRO A 131 25.08 0.05 6.73
C PRO A 131 24.07 -0.94 6.14
N ALA A 132 24.49 -2.20 5.97
CA ALA A 132 23.69 -3.25 5.33
C ALA A 132 22.40 -3.58 6.11
N ILE A 133 22.35 -3.26 7.41
CA ILE A 133 21.16 -3.36 8.25
C ILE A 133 21.05 -2.07 9.07
N ARG A 134 19.84 -1.53 9.19
CA ARG A 134 19.56 -0.39 10.07
C ARG A 134 18.19 -0.47 10.72
N LYS A 135 18.04 0.26 11.82
CA LYS A 135 16.74 0.65 12.39
C LYS A 135 16.40 2.06 11.86
N ALA A 136 15.18 2.26 11.39
CA ALA A 136 14.72 3.51 10.80
C ALA A 136 13.27 3.81 11.20
N PRO A 137 12.84 5.09 11.22
CA PRO A 137 11.44 5.42 11.45
C PRO A 137 10.53 4.84 10.36
N ILE A 138 9.36 4.32 10.74
CA ILE A 138 8.34 3.81 9.80
C ILE A 138 7.98 4.88 8.78
N GLN A 139 7.84 6.14 9.22
CA GLN A 139 7.53 7.26 8.34
C GLN A 139 8.54 7.42 7.20
N GLN A 140 9.82 7.10 7.44
CA GLN A 140 10.83 7.13 6.39
C GLN A 140 10.55 6.09 5.30
N PHE A 141 10.12 4.88 5.67
CA PHE A 141 9.70 3.87 4.72
C PHE A 141 8.47 4.35 3.93
N LEU A 142 7.43 4.80 4.63
CA LEU A 142 6.18 5.25 4.00
C LEU A 142 6.39 6.41 3.00
N THR A 143 7.29 7.34 3.32
CA THR A 143 7.60 8.48 2.44
C THR A 143 8.45 8.07 1.24
N LYS A 144 9.37 7.13 1.39
CA LYS A 144 10.20 6.64 0.28
C LYS A 144 9.46 5.67 -0.63
N HIS A 145 8.50 4.95 -0.05
CA HIS A 145 7.80 3.84 -0.67
C HIS A 145 6.28 4.03 -0.52
N PRO A 146 5.66 5.03 -1.18
CA PRO A 146 4.22 5.24 -1.11
C PRO A 146 3.41 4.04 -1.63
N VAL A 147 3.93 3.30 -2.62
CA VAL A 147 3.30 2.13 -3.23
C VAL A 147 3.78 0.85 -2.53
N HIS A 148 3.09 0.50 -1.44
CA HIS A 148 3.40 -0.67 -0.62
C HIS A 148 2.16 -1.42 -0.12
N GLY A 149 2.40 -2.67 0.28
CA GLY A 149 1.54 -3.47 1.13
C GLY A 149 2.04 -3.49 2.58
N HIS A 150 1.11 -3.64 3.51
CA HIS A 150 1.35 -3.81 4.94
C HIS A 150 0.61 -5.08 5.39
N PHE A 151 1.38 -6.05 5.87
CA PHE A 151 0.91 -7.35 6.29
C PHE A 151 1.17 -7.55 7.78
N ARG A 152 0.24 -8.20 8.47
CA ARG A 152 0.33 -8.54 9.88
C ARG A 152 0.23 -10.05 10.07
N PRO A 153 1.14 -10.69 10.82
CA PRO A 153 0.98 -12.11 11.16
C PRO A 153 -0.28 -12.30 12.00
N LYS A 154 -1.04 -13.37 11.73
CA LYS A 154 -2.22 -13.72 12.55
C LYS A 154 -1.82 -14.07 13.99
N SER A 155 -0.65 -14.69 14.16
CA SER A 155 -0.06 -14.93 15.47
C SER A 155 0.73 -13.70 15.94
N SER A 156 0.18 -12.98 16.92
CA SER A 156 0.88 -11.84 17.55
C SER A 156 2.17 -12.26 18.27
N GLU A 157 2.25 -13.52 18.72
CA GLU A 157 3.44 -14.08 19.35
C GLU A 157 4.56 -14.29 18.31
N ALA A 158 4.22 -14.88 17.16
CA ALA A 158 5.15 -15.01 16.03
C ALA A 158 5.70 -13.63 15.60
N GLY A 159 4.81 -12.63 15.49
CA GLY A 159 5.23 -11.26 15.15
C GLY A 159 6.22 -10.65 16.14
N ARG A 160 5.94 -10.75 17.45
CA ARG A 160 6.87 -10.28 18.49
C ARG A 160 8.19 -11.04 18.48
N ALA A 161 8.16 -12.35 18.22
CA ALA A 161 9.34 -13.19 18.21
C ALA A 161 10.25 -12.85 17.01
N ALA A 162 9.67 -12.63 15.83
CA ALA A 162 10.36 -12.15 14.64
C ALA A 162 10.99 -10.76 14.87
N ALA A 163 10.24 -9.81 15.44
CA ALA A 163 10.76 -8.49 15.77
C ALA A 163 11.93 -8.56 16.76
N LYS A 164 11.82 -9.40 17.80
CA LYS A 164 12.89 -9.61 18.78
C LYS A 164 14.15 -10.18 18.13
N PHE A 165 14.01 -11.13 17.21
CA PHE A 165 15.15 -11.64 16.45
C PHE A 165 15.82 -10.52 15.65
N ALA A 166 15.05 -9.71 14.92
CA ALA A 166 15.60 -8.62 14.12
C ALA A 166 16.36 -7.59 14.96
N GLU A 167 15.86 -7.24 16.15
CA GLU A 167 16.57 -6.35 17.08
C GLU A 167 17.88 -6.96 17.61
N GLY A 168 17.86 -8.26 17.96
CA GLY A 168 19.07 -8.99 18.35
C GLY A 168 20.09 -9.06 17.22
N TYR A 169 19.63 -9.38 16.02
CA TYR A 169 20.45 -9.49 14.82
C TYR A 169 21.09 -8.14 14.43
N LEU A 170 20.35 -7.04 14.51
CA LEU A 170 20.91 -5.69 14.33
C LEU A 170 21.95 -5.35 15.41
N SER A 171 21.75 -5.79 16.65
CA SER A 171 22.70 -5.56 17.73
C SER A 171 24.01 -6.30 17.47
N GLU A 172 23.93 -7.59 17.13
CA GLU A 172 25.12 -8.40 16.79
C GLU A 172 25.80 -7.90 15.50
N PHE A 173 25.03 -7.47 14.49
CA PHE A 173 25.56 -6.81 13.28
C PHE A 173 26.47 -5.62 13.64
N LYS A 174 26.04 -4.77 14.58
CA LYS A 174 26.82 -3.61 15.04
C LYS A 174 28.09 -4.03 15.79
N GLU A 175 28.00 -5.08 16.60
CA GLU A 175 29.15 -5.61 17.35
C GLU A 175 30.23 -6.22 16.45
N LYS A 176 29.82 -6.93 15.38
CA LYS A 176 30.77 -7.55 14.44
C LYS A 176 31.55 -6.54 13.60
N GLY A 177 31.05 -5.32 13.40
CA GLY A 177 31.75 -4.26 12.67
C GLY A 177 32.17 -4.69 11.26
N GLN A 178 33.47 -4.86 11.00
CA GLN A 178 33.97 -5.29 9.68
C GLN A 178 33.68 -6.76 9.33
N GLN A 179 33.32 -7.58 10.32
CA GLN A 179 32.91 -8.98 10.13
C GLN A 179 31.39 -9.13 9.94
N ALA A 180 30.66 -8.02 9.90
CA ALA A 180 29.22 -8.02 9.68
C ALA A 180 28.89 -8.38 8.21
N PRO A 181 27.70 -8.95 7.95
CA PRO A 181 27.28 -9.33 6.62
C PRO A 181 27.24 -8.09 5.72
N VAL A 182 27.63 -8.27 4.47
CA VAL A 182 27.55 -7.19 3.48
C VAL A 182 26.24 -7.30 2.71
N PHE A 183 25.75 -6.15 2.25
CA PHE A 183 24.59 -6.15 1.38
C PHE A 183 24.95 -6.80 0.03
N SER A 184 24.20 -7.82 -0.39
CA SER A 184 24.40 -8.49 -1.69
C SER A 184 23.21 -9.37 -2.06
N PHE A 185 22.84 -9.40 -3.34
CA PHE A 185 21.87 -10.35 -3.90
C PHE A 185 22.53 -11.64 -4.42
N ASN A 186 23.74 -11.98 -3.95
CA ASN A 186 24.48 -13.11 -4.47
C ASN A 186 23.76 -14.44 -4.20
N LEU A 187 23.39 -15.13 -5.28
CA LEU A 187 22.66 -16.40 -5.31
C LEU A 187 23.46 -17.60 -4.77
N SER A 188 24.77 -17.45 -4.53
CA SER A 188 25.60 -18.51 -4.00
C SER A 188 25.46 -18.71 -2.49
N SER A 189 24.89 -17.74 -1.78
CA SER A 189 24.74 -17.80 -0.33
C SER A 189 23.40 -18.41 0.04
N SER A 190 23.41 -19.27 1.07
CA SER A 190 22.19 -19.89 1.56
C SER A 190 21.26 -18.84 2.16
N LEU A 191 19.95 -19.05 2.00
CA LEU A 191 18.94 -18.14 2.57
C LEU A 191 18.97 -18.14 4.11
N ASP A 192 19.36 -19.27 4.71
CA ASP A 192 19.45 -19.46 6.16
C ASP A 192 20.80 -19.07 6.77
N ASP A 193 21.79 -18.65 5.98
CA ASP A 193 23.04 -18.07 6.50
C ASP A 193 22.87 -16.57 6.76
N PRO A 194 22.82 -16.12 8.04
CA PRO A 194 22.69 -14.70 8.34
C PRO A 194 24.00 -13.91 8.14
N TRP A 195 25.17 -14.53 8.09
CA TRP A 195 26.44 -13.81 8.33
C TRP A 195 27.28 -13.53 7.07
N GLU A 196 26.97 -14.14 5.93
CA GLU A 196 27.68 -13.86 4.67
C GLU A 196 27.10 -12.64 3.95
N TYR A 197 25.83 -12.73 3.53
CA TYR A 197 25.13 -11.68 2.78
C TYR A 197 23.72 -11.45 3.30
N ILE A 198 23.31 -10.18 3.30
CA ILE A 198 21.97 -9.75 3.71
C ILE A 198 21.32 -8.84 2.66
N TYR A 199 20.01 -8.95 2.52
CA TYR A 199 19.19 -8.05 1.71
C TYR A 199 17.79 -7.95 2.35
N CYS A 200 16.95 -7.04 1.85
CA CYS A 200 15.69 -6.66 2.50
C CYS A 200 14.78 -7.86 2.81
N SER A 201 14.41 -8.66 1.82
CA SER A 201 13.52 -9.80 1.99
C SER A 201 14.16 -10.98 2.74
N LYS A 202 15.47 -11.21 2.59
CA LYS A 202 16.20 -12.20 3.42
C LYS A 202 16.21 -11.82 4.90
N LEU A 203 16.30 -10.53 5.24
CA LEU A 203 16.18 -10.08 6.63
C LEU A 203 14.82 -10.46 7.22
N ILE A 204 13.73 -10.27 6.47
CA ILE A 204 12.39 -10.69 6.89
C ILE A 204 12.32 -12.21 7.05
N TRP A 205 12.84 -12.95 6.08
CA TRP A 205 12.87 -14.40 6.09
C TRP A 205 13.60 -14.94 7.33
N LEU A 206 14.82 -14.47 7.60
CA LEU A 206 15.61 -14.86 8.77
C LEU A 206 14.88 -14.55 10.08
N SER A 207 14.21 -13.40 10.13
CA SER A 207 13.47 -12.97 11.32
C SER A 207 12.31 -13.91 11.65
N TYR A 208 11.54 -14.33 10.65
CA TYR A 208 10.46 -15.30 10.86
C TYR A 208 10.98 -16.72 11.07
N TYR A 209 12.01 -17.12 10.32
CA TYR A 209 12.58 -18.46 10.42
C TYR A 209 13.22 -18.72 11.78
N TYR A 210 14.16 -17.89 12.20
CA TYR A 210 14.88 -18.07 13.47
C TYR A 210 14.14 -17.48 14.67
N GLY A 211 13.35 -16.43 14.47
CA GLY A 211 12.63 -15.77 15.55
C GLY A 211 11.29 -16.44 15.89
N ALA A 212 10.53 -16.85 14.87
CA ALA A 212 9.15 -17.30 15.04
C ALA A 212 8.92 -18.78 14.69
N ASP A 213 9.98 -19.52 14.37
CA ASP A 213 9.91 -20.90 13.87
C ASP A 213 8.93 -21.03 12.68
N TYR A 214 8.93 -20.00 11.83
CA TYR A 214 8.02 -19.88 10.70
C TYR A 214 8.79 -19.72 9.40
N LYS A 215 8.70 -20.75 8.56
CA LYS A 215 9.36 -20.77 7.26
C LYS A 215 8.44 -20.18 6.19
N LEU A 216 8.83 -19.03 5.64
CA LEU A 216 8.26 -18.53 4.38
C LEU A 216 8.81 -19.39 3.23
N GLU A 217 7.93 -19.80 2.32
CA GLU A 217 8.30 -20.66 1.21
C GLU A 217 9.14 -19.88 0.19
N ASN A 218 10.18 -20.53 -0.31
CA ASN A 218 11.08 -19.98 -1.31
C ASN A 218 11.23 -21.01 -2.42
N ASP A 219 10.80 -20.64 -3.62
CA ASP A 219 10.65 -21.46 -4.80
C ASP A 219 11.88 -21.42 -5.74
N PHE A 220 12.80 -20.48 -5.53
CA PHE A 220 14.02 -20.34 -6.35
C PHE A 220 15.30 -20.01 -5.53
N LEU A 221 16.41 -19.75 -6.21
CA LEU A 221 17.72 -19.41 -5.60
C LEU A 221 17.73 -18.08 -4.83
N TRP A 222 16.71 -17.22 -5.02
CA TRP A 222 16.61 -15.89 -4.44
C TRP A 222 15.23 -15.70 -3.83
N PHE A 223 15.16 -15.25 -2.58
CA PHE A 223 13.90 -14.89 -1.94
C PHE A 223 13.65 -13.40 -2.09
N SER A 224 13.06 -12.97 -3.20
CA SER A 224 12.84 -11.57 -3.54
C SER A 224 11.70 -10.92 -2.73
N PRO A 225 11.56 -9.57 -2.75
CA PRO A 225 10.38 -8.90 -2.21
C PRO A 225 9.07 -9.33 -2.88
N GLU A 226 9.13 -9.82 -4.11
CA GLU A 226 8.00 -10.33 -4.86
C GLU A 226 7.55 -11.69 -4.29
N ASP A 227 8.49 -12.63 -4.10
CA ASP A 227 8.24 -13.92 -3.44
C ASP A 227 7.67 -13.71 -2.03
N LEU A 228 8.23 -12.75 -1.29
CA LEU A 228 7.73 -12.34 0.02
C LEU A 228 6.29 -11.84 -0.08
N TYR A 229 6.00 -10.92 -1.01
CA TYR A 229 4.66 -10.37 -1.17
C TYR A 229 3.60 -11.45 -1.45
N ASN A 230 3.91 -12.39 -2.35
CA ASN A 230 3.00 -13.49 -2.69
C ASN A 230 2.81 -14.45 -1.51
N ASN A 231 3.90 -14.82 -0.82
CA ASN A 231 3.82 -15.62 0.40
C ASN A 231 2.84 -15.00 1.41
N LEU A 232 3.02 -13.71 1.71
CA LEU A 232 2.20 -12.99 2.70
C LEU A 232 0.73 -12.87 2.27
N LYS A 233 0.46 -12.85 0.97
CA LYS A 233 -0.90 -12.75 0.43
C LYS A 233 -1.61 -14.09 0.36
N GLU A 234 -0.90 -15.17 0.06
CA GLU A 234 -1.50 -16.45 -0.33
C GLU A 234 -1.50 -17.51 0.78
N ASN A 235 -0.52 -17.52 1.69
CA ASN A 235 -0.32 -18.62 2.64
C ASN A 235 -1.34 -18.65 3.79
N GLY A 236 -2.17 -17.61 3.94
CA GLY A 236 -3.22 -17.54 4.95
C GLY A 236 -2.75 -17.30 6.39
N GLU A 237 -1.45 -17.18 6.67
CA GLU A 237 -0.90 -16.93 8.01
C GLU A 237 -0.76 -15.44 8.33
N PHE A 238 -0.98 -14.60 7.32
CA PHE A 238 -0.93 -13.14 7.42
C PHE A 238 -2.28 -12.54 7.04
N THR A 239 -2.51 -11.32 7.52
CA THR A 239 -3.65 -10.48 7.17
C THR A 239 -3.14 -9.18 6.56
N THR A 240 -3.71 -8.78 5.43
CA THR A 240 -3.45 -7.47 4.83
C THR A 240 -4.07 -6.37 5.71
N VAL A 241 -3.23 -5.49 6.25
CA VAL A 241 -3.65 -4.32 7.04
C VAL A 241 -3.89 -3.13 6.13
N TYR A 242 -3.02 -2.93 5.15
CA TYR A 242 -3.12 -1.90 4.12
C TYR A 242 -2.51 -2.42 2.81
N GLN A 243 -3.05 -1.96 1.69
CA GLN A 243 -2.49 -2.22 0.37
C GLN A 243 -2.74 -1.01 -0.53
N HIS A 244 -1.67 -0.36 -1.00
CA HIS A 244 -1.79 0.66 -2.02
C HIS A 244 -2.39 0.04 -3.29
N PRO A 245 -3.33 0.70 -4.01
CA PRO A 245 -3.94 0.11 -5.21
C PRO A 245 -2.95 -0.22 -6.32
N ASP A 246 -1.94 0.63 -6.49
CA ASP A 246 -0.91 0.42 -7.51
C ASP A 246 0.18 -0.58 -7.11
N VAL A 247 0.11 -1.19 -5.92
CA VAL A 247 1.13 -2.17 -5.53
C VAL A 247 1.00 -3.40 -6.42
N LYS A 248 2.06 -3.63 -7.20
CA LYS A 248 2.10 -4.70 -8.19
C LYS A 248 3.55 -5.08 -8.45
N PHE A 249 3.83 -6.36 -8.31
CA PHE A 249 5.06 -6.95 -8.80
C PHE A 249 4.81 -7.57 -10.17
N ILE A 250 5.76 -7.39 -11.08
CA ILE A 250 5.72 -7.98 -12.42
C ILE A 250 6.50 -9.28 -12.36
N LEU A 251 5.78 -10.40 -12.38
CA LEU A 251 6.34 -11.73 -12.55
C LEU A 251 7.03 -11.80 -13.92
N ASN A 252 8.36 -11.93 -13.94
CA ASN A 252 9.05 -12.44 -15.12
C ASN A 252 8.95 -13.97 -15.09
N THR A 253 7.85 -14.49 -15.63
CA THR A 253 7.74 -15.91 -16.02
C THR A 253 8.54 -16.18 -17.29
#